data_AF-A0A520J809-F1
#
_entry.id   AF-A0A520J809-F1
#
_cell.length_a   1.000
_cell.length_b   1.000
_cell.length_c   1.000
_cell.angle_alpha   90.00
_cell.angle_beta   90.00
_cell.angle_gamma   90.00
#
_symmetry.space_group_name_H-M   'P 1'
#
loop_
_entity.id
_entity.type
_entity.pdbx_description
1 polymer ?
#
loop_
_entity_poly.entity_id
_entity_poly.type
_entity_poly.pdbx_seq_one_letter_code
_entity_poly.pdbx_strand_id
1 'polypeptide(L)'
;DVAHLVLEDNRLQTLALSIAEADGAVAVPSYVRVIEIFEGGGRLDRAVEGLASNDILLRRGQDGLGLTRPELAVLLATAKLGLQDAIEHSDIAKDDALKPDLHAAFPAAMRARFETAIDEHRLRPEIVATKLANRIVNRLGILYPFELAEEEGAAMGDIAAMFVVAERLFDLPALWAEIETAVMPEAARIALFDEVAVATRSQIADLLRVSAPGTAPGEVLARLAKGITQLDSQTAALLLEEASAQSSRIAGQLEAVGAPGDLVRKVVRLFEMDGAVGLADLGERMSLDEAVVTRAFTHLGQALGLDWAQANAARISPTDPWERLLVAGLARDFQQLRLEFLARCGAQDPQGAVEKWLLTNAARVAQFKAVIDRARHAAVPNAAMLAQIAGQARVLLGR
;
A
#
# COMPACT_ATOMS: atom_id res chain seq x y z
N ASP A 1 32.01 1.53 0.38
CA ASP A 1 32.72 0.42 1.09
C ASP A 1 31.76 -0.13 2.15
N VAL A 2 32.21 -1.03 3.03
CA VAL A 2 31.35 -1.57 4.12
C VAL A 2 30.89 -0.46 5.06
N ALA A 3 31.75 0.51 5.38
CA ALA A 3 31.42 1.61 6.27
C ALA A 3 30.23 2.43 5.74
N HIS A 4 30.23 2.76 4.45
CA HIS A 4 29.11 3.45 3.82
C HIS A 4 27.79 2.67 3.95
N LEU A 5 27.79 1.35 3.70
CA LEU A 5 26.57 0.53 3.79
C LEU A 5 26.01 0.54 5.22
N VAL A 6 26.88 0.46 6.24
CA VAL A 6 26.45 0.47 7.64
C VAL A 6 25.94 1.85 8.05
N LEU A 7 26.62 2.93 7.68
CA LEU A 7 26.19 4.29 7.99
C LEU A 7 24.84 4.62 7.36
N GLU A 8 24.63 4.16 6.13
CA GLU A 8 23.37 4.34 5.42
C GLU A 8 22.21 3.59 6.09
N ASP A 9 22.43 2.31 6.47
CA ASP A 9 21.43 1.55 7.22
C ASP A 9 21.06 2.24 8.55
N ASN A 10 22.03 2.81 9.27
CA ASN A 10 21.78 3.55 10.52
C ASN A 10 21.01 4.86 10.29
N ARG A 11 21.34 5.59 9.23
CA ARG A 11 20.65 6.83 8.85
C ARG A 11 19.18 6.57 8.57
N LEU A 12 18.88 5.55 7.77
CA LEU A 12 17.50 5.16 7.42
C LEU A 12 16.70 4.71 8.64
N GLN A 13 17.31 3.98 9.57
CA GLN A 13 16.62 3.57 10.80
C GLN A 13 16.30 4.75 11.73
N THR A 14 17.19 5.72 11.80
CA THR A 14 16.97 6.94 12.59
C THR A 14 15.83 7.79 11.99
N LEU A 15 15.76 7.84 10.66
CA LEU A 15 14.65 8.46 9.94
C LEU A 15 13.33 7.72 10.21
N ALA A 16 13.31 6.39 10.09
CA ALA A 16 12.13 5.58 10.36
C ALA A 16 11.56 5.80 11.77
N LEU A 17 12.43 5.93 12.79
CA LEU A 17 12.00 6.28 14.15
C LEU A 17 11.43 7.69 14.26
N SER A 18 11.92 8.63 13.46
CA SER A 18 11.42 10.00 13.45
C SER A 18 10.07 10.11 12.75
N ILE A 19 9.84 9.31 11.70
CA ILE A 19 8.53 9.13 11.06
C ILE A 19 7.55 8.51 12.07
N ALA A 20 7.94 7.39 12.71
CA ALA A 20 7.10 6.71 13.70
C ALA A 20 6.76 7.59 14.92
N GLU A 21 7.65 8.49 15.33
CA GLU A 21 7.37 9.48 16.38
C GLU A 21 6.39 10.57 15.91
N ALA A 22 6.45 10.95 14.63
CA ALA A 22 5.56 11.95 14.03
C ALA A 22 4.10 11.45 13.93
N ASP A 23 3.87 10.14 13.86
CA ASP A 23 2.54 9.53 13.95
C ASP A 23 1.76 9.99 15.19
N GLY A 24 2.49 10.23 16.30
CA GLY A 24 1.92 10.79 17.52
C GLY A 24 0.84 9.94 18.18
N ALA A 25 -0.14 10.62 18.80
CA ALA A 25 -1.14 9.99 19.64
C ALA A 25 -2.18 9.16 18.85
N VAL A 26 -2.46 9.54 17.60
CA VAL A 26 -3.50 8.90 16.77
C VAL A 26 -3.12 7.46 16.40
N ALA A 27 -1.83 7.15 16.30
CA ALA A 27 -1.36 5.81 15.96
C ALA A 27 -1.22 4.87 17.16
N VAL A 28 -1.40 5.36 18.40
CA VAL A 28 -1.24 4.55 19.62
C VAL A 28 -2.10 3.27 19.61
N PRO A 29 -3.39 3.28 19.18
CA PRO A 29 -4.16 2.05 19.06
C PRO A 29 -3.55 1.04 18.10
N SER A 30 -2.98 1.48 16.98
CA SER A 30 -2.26 0.61 16.04
C SER A 30 -0.98 0.04 16.64
N TYR A 31 -0.20 0.84 17.36
CA TYR A 31 0.99 0.34 18.07
C TYR A 31 0.63 -0.68 19.15
N VAL A 32 -0.45 -0.46 19.90
CA VAL A 32 -0.97 -1.44 20.87
C VAL A 32 -1.33 -2.75 20.18
N ARG A 33 -2.00 -2.70 19.01
CA ARG A 33 -2.32 -3.89 18.24
C ARG A 33 -1.06 -4.65 17.79
N VAL A 34 -0.04 -3.93 17.32
CA VAL A 34 1.25 -4.54 16.92
C VAL A 34 1.98 -5.18 18.11
N ILE A 35 1.95 -4.56 19.29
CA ILE A 35 2.47 -5.16 20.52
C ILE A 35 1.78 -6.50 20.80
N GLU A 36 0.44 -6.55 20.72
CA GLU A 36 -0.31 -7.79 20.92
C GLU A 36 0.05 -8.87 19.89
N ILE A 37 0.25 -8.49 18.62
CA ILE A 37 0.69 -9.41 17.58
C ILE A 37 2.07 -10.01 17.93
N PHE A 38 3.01 -9.17 18.39
CA PHE A 38 4.34 -9.63 18.75
C PHE A 38 4.34 -10.54 19.99
N GLU A 39 3.55 -10.21 21.01
CA GLU A 39 3.40 -11.05 22.19
C GLU A 39 2.70 -12.38 21.88
N GLY A 40 1.62 -12.34 21.10
CA GLY A 40 0.90 -13.54 20.64
C GLY A 40 1.78 -14.47 19.80
N GLY A 41 2.75 -13.91 19.08
CA GLY A 41 3.79 -14.65 18.36
C GLY A 41 5.01 -15.04 19.18
N GLY A 42 5.07 -14.71 20.49
CA GLY A 42 6.21 -14.99 21.36
C GLY A 42 7.49 -14.21 21.02
N ARG A 43 7.38 -13.11 20.26
CA ARG A 43 8.50 -12.28 19.80
C ARG A 43 8.80 -11.08 20.72
N LEU A 44 7.92 -10.81 21.67
CA LEU A 44 8.00 -9.68 22.57
C LEU A 44 7.50 -10.10 23.96
N ASP A 45 8.22 -9.69 24.99
CA ASP A 45 7.75 -9.70 26.38
C ASP A 45 7.79 -8.25 26.89
N ARG A 46 6.60 -7.63 27.02
CA ARG A 46 6.51 -6.21 27.39
C ARG A 46 7.16 -5.90 28.75
N ALA A 47 7.17 -6.84 29.69
CA ALA A 47 7.73 -6.61 31.03
C ALA A 47 9.26 -6.57 30.98
N VAL A 48 9.87 -7.39 30.12
CA VAL A 48 11.32 -7.40 29.89
C VAL A 48 11.75 -6.15 29.11
N GLU A 49 11.00 -5.78 28.08
CA GLU A 49 11.33 -4.65 27.20
C GLU A 49 10.96 -3.28 27.80
N GLY A 50 10.25 -3.24 28.93
CA GLY A 50 9.85 -2.01 29.60
C GLY A 50 8.70 -1.27 28.94
N LEU A 51 7.85 -1.97 28.18
CA LEU A 51 6.66 -1.41 27.55
C LEU A 51 5.47 -1.42 28.53
N ALA A 52 4.68 -0.35 28.53
CA ALA A 52 3.51 -0.22 29.38
C ALA A 52 2.37 -1.18 28.98
N SER A 53 1.38 -1.33 29.88
CA SER A 53 0.17 -2.10 29.58
C SER A 53 -0.70 -1.38 28.53
N ASN A 54 -1.58 -2.14 27.86
CA ASN A 54 -2.48 -1.58 26.84
C ASN A 54 -3.32 -0.42 27.40
N ASP A 55 -3.89 -0.57 28.60
CA ASP A 55 -4.69 0.48 29.24
C ASP A 55 -3.92 1.78 29.46
N ILE A 56 -2.63 1.69 29.84
CA ILE A 56 -1.77 2.86 30.04
C ILE A 56 -1.45 3.53 28.71
N LEU A 57 -1.10 2.74 27.69
CA LEU A 57 -0.78 3.26 26.36
C LEU A 57 -2.01 3.94 25.74
N LEU A 58 -3.17 3.28 25.74
CA LEU A 58 -4.41 3.85 25.21
C LEU A 58 -4.82 5.13 25.95
N ARG A 59 -4.65 5.17 27.27
CA ARG A 59 -4.88 6.40 28.05
C ARG A 59 -3.91 7.53 27.66
N ARG A 60 -2.62 7.23 27.46
CA ARG A 60 -1.64 8.21 26.94
C ARG A 60 -2.07 8.76 25.58
N GLY A 61 -2.56 7.89 24.69
CA GLY A 61 -3.10 8.31 23.39
C GLY A 61 -4.28 9.28 23.53
N GLN A 62 -5.21 9.02 24.46
CA GLN A 62 -6.32 9.93 24.77
C GLN A 62 -5.85 11.27 25.35
N ASP A 63 -4.76 11.26 26.12
CA ASP A 63 -4.11 12.46 26.67
C ASP A 63 -3.26 13.20 25.60
N GLY A 64 -3.28 12.77 24.33
CA GLY A 64 -2.55 13.38 23.24
C GLY A 64 -1.06 13.02 23.19
N LEU A 65 -0.65 11.95 23.87
CA LEU A 65 0.73 11.50 23.95
C LEU A 65 0.93 10.19 23.16
N GLY A 66 1.85 10.21 22.19
CA GLY A 66 2.29 9.03 21.45
C GLY A 66 3.23 8.11 22.25
N LEU A 67 3.74 7.07 21.60
CA LEU A 67 4.85 6.27 22.10
C LEU A 67 6.14 7.10 22.11
N THR A 68 7.04 6.81 23.05
CA THR A 68 8.36 7.43 23.12
C THR A 68 9.34 6.77 22.15
N ARG A 69 10.41 7.48 21.78
CA ARG A 69 11.44 6.91 20.89
C ARG A 69 12.05 5.58 21.38
N PRO A 70 12.33 5.37 22.68
CA PRO A 70 12.78 4.06 23.16
C PRO A 70 11.75 2.95 22.96
N GLU A 71 10.47 3.23 23.24
CA GLU A 71 9.37 2.28 23.01
C GLU A 71 9.28 1.93 21.50
N LEU A 72 9.34 2.95 20.63
CA LEU A 72 9.34 2.76 19.17
C LEU A 72 10.57 1.98 18.67
N ALA A 73 11.74 2.16 19.29
CA ALA A 73 12.96 1.45 18.92
C ALA A 73 12.86 -0.06 19.21
N VAL A 74 12.24 -0.43 20.34
CA VAL A 74 11.92 -1.84 20.65
C VAL A 74 11.02 -2.41 19.55
N LEU A 75 9.90 -1.74 19.25
CA LEU A 75 8.95 -2.22 18.23
C LEU A 75 9.57 -2.30 16.83
N LEU A 76 10.41 -1.33 16.47
CA LEU A 76 11.14 -1.33 15.20
C LEU A 76 12.09 -2.54 15.09
N ALA A 77 12.81 -2.88 16.17
CA ALA A 77 13.69 -4.04 16.19
C ALA A 77 12.89 -5.36 16.11
N THR A 78 11.84 -5.49 16.91
CA THR A 78 10.97 -6.68 16.89
C THR A 78 10.29 -6.87 15.53
N ALA A 79 9.82 -5.79 14.90
CA ALA A 79 9.22 -5.80 13.57
C ALA A 79 10.19 -6.36 12.51
N LYS A 80 11.44 -5.90 12.50
CA LYS A 80 12.47 -6.38 11.55
C LYS A 80 12.75 -7.85 11.74
N LEU A 81 12.93 -8.31 12.99
CA LEU A 81 13.17 -9.72 13.29
C LEU A 81 11.95 -10.59 12.90
N GLY A 82 10.74 -10.08 13.14
CA GLY A 82 9.48 -10.70 12.72
C GLY A 82 9.40 -10.91 11.21
N LEU A 83 9.65 -9.84 10.45
CA LEU A 83 9.66 -9.87 8.99
C LEU A 83 10.80 -10.73 8.44
N GLN A 84 12.01 -10.59 8.98
CA GLN A 84 13.17 -11.37 8.55
C GLN A 84 12.88 -12.86 8.67
N ASP A 85 12.46 -13.33 9.85
CA ASP A 85 12.15 -14.73 10.09
C ASP A 85 11.06 -15.24 9.13
N ALA A 86 10.00 -14.46 8.90
CA ALA A 86 8.95 -14.88 7.98
C ALA A 86 9.42 -14.91 6.51
N ILE A 87 10.31 -14.01 6.10
CA ILE A 87 10.89 -13.99 4.76
C ILE A 87 11.86 -15.17 4.57
N GLU A 88 12.67 -15.50 5.58
CA GLU A 88 13.58 -16.67 5.56
C GLU A 88 12.83 -17.98 5.35
N HIS A 89 11.62 -18.10 5.91
CA HIS A 89 10.75 -19.28 5.77
C HIS A 89 9.88 -19.27 4.51
N SER A 90 10.07 -18.30 3.61
CA SER A 90 9.35 -18.20 2.35
C SER A 90 10.27 -18.50 1.15
N ASP A 91 9.69 -18.70 -0.04
CA ASP A 91 10.46 -19.00 -1.25
C ASP A 91 10.96 -17.74 -2.01
N ILE A 92 10.65 -16.53 -1.53
CA ILE A 92 10.96 -15.27 -2.22
C ILE A 92 12.45 -15.10 -2.56
N ALA A 93 13.36 -15.54 -1.69
CA ALA A 93 14.79 -15.36 -1.90
C ALA A 93 15.35 -16.22 -3.05
N LYS A 94 14.61 -17.24 -3.50
CA LYS A 94 14.96 -18.09 -4.64
C LYS A 94 14.68 -17.41 -5.97
N ASP A 95 13.82 -16.40 -6.00
CA ASP A 95 13.50 -15.68 -7.22
C ASP A 95 14.70 -14.85 -7.70
N ASP A 96 15.01 -14.97 -8.98
CA ASP A 96 16.09 -14.24 -9.64
C ASP A 96 15.83 -12.74 -9.72
N ALA A 97 14.57 -12.32 -9.59
CA ALA A 97 14.21 -10.94 -9.35
C ALA A 97 15.04 -10.36 -8.21
N LEU A 98 15.34 -11.11 -7.14
CA LEU A 98 16.04 -10.62 -5.94
C LEU A 98 17.57 -10.61 -6.05
N LYS A 99 18.15 -11.01 -7.20
CA LYS A 99 19.60 -10.92 -7.43
C LYS A 99 20.17 -9.52 -7.18
N PRO A 100 19.59 -8.42 -7.72
CA PRO A 100 20.11 -7.08 -7.46
C PRO A 100 20.16 -6.73 -5.96
N ASP A 101 19.15 -7.17 -5.21
CA ASP A 101 19.05 -6.97 -3.76
C ASP A 101 20.14 -7.77 -3.00
N LEU A 102 20.38 -9.01 -3.40
CA LEU A 102 21.48 -9.83 -2.89
C LEU A 102 22.83 -9.18 -3.17
N HIS A 103 23.07 -8.75 -4.41
CA HIS A 103 24.31 -8.10 -4.81
C HIS A 103 24.54 -6.80 -4.04
N ALA A 104 23.49 -5.99 -3.82
CA ALA A 104 23.56 -4.75 -3.06
C ALA A 104 24.02 -4.94 -1.61
N ALA A 105 23.89 -6.15 -1.05
CA ALA A 105 24.43 -6.48 0.28
C ALA A 105 25.96 -6.52 0.33
N PHE A 106 26.63 -6.62 -0.83
CA PHE A 106 28.08 -6.75 -0.92
C PHE A 106 28.76 -5.48 -1.49
N PRO A 107 29.97 -5.13 -1.02
CA PRO A 107 30.75 -4.04 -1.57
C PRO A 107 30.98 -4.18 -3.09
N ALA A 108 31.06 -3.05 -3.81
CA ALA A 108 31.26 -3.04 -5.27
C ALA A 108 32.45 -3.88 -5.75
N ALA A 109 33.56 -3.86 -5.00
CA ALA A 109 34.75 -4.65 -5.32
C ALA A 109 34.52 -6.17 -5.24
N MET A 110 33.62 -6.64 -4.37
CA MET A 110 33.25 -8.05 -4.28
C MET A 110 32.30 -8.44 -5.41
N ARG A 111 31.29 -7.61 -5.69
CA ARG A 111 30.36 -7.80 -6.81
C ARG A 111 31.11 -8.00 -8.13
N ALA A 112 32.07 -7.12 -8.43
CA ALA A 112 32.84 -7.18 -9.68
C ALA A 112 33.75 -8.41 -9.82
N ARG A 113 34.15 -9.05 -8.70
CA ARG A 113 35.14 -10.14 -8.70
C ARG A 113 34.56 -11.52 -8.41
N PHE A 114 33.41 -11.57 -7.74
CA PHE A 114 32.84 -12.80 -7.17
C PHE A 114 31.34 -12.92 -7.44
N GLU A 115 30.86 -12.35 -8.55
CA GLU A 115 29.44 -12.33 -8.91
C GLU A 115 28.77 -13.70 -8.81
N THR A 116 29.34 -14.73 -9.46
CA THR A 116 28.82 -16.10 -9.42
C THR A 116 28.79 -16.69 -8.01
N ALA A 117 29.82 -16.42 -7.20
CA ALA A 117 29.87 -16.91 -5.82
C ALA A 117 28.85 -16.21 -4.91
N ILE A 118 28.48 -14.96 -5.24
CA ILE A 118 27.40 -14.24 -4.57
C ILE A 118 26.04 -14.83 -4.96
N ASP A 119 25.81 -15.11 -6.24
CA ASP A 119 24.55 -15.72 -6.71
C ASP A 119 24.28 -17.09 -6.09
N GLU A 120 25.33 -17.90 -5.93
CA GLU A 120 25.32 -19.24 -5.34
C GLU A 120 25.55 -19.24 -3.82
N HIS A 121 25.53 -18.07 -3.17
CA HIS A 121 25.87 -17.95 -1.77
C HIS A 121 24.93 -18.78 -0.89
N ARG A 122 25.49 -19.63 -0.02
CA ARG A 122 24.71 -20.54 0.84
C ARG A 122 23.71 -19.83 1.74
N LEU A 123 24.03 -18.60 2.16
CA LEU A 123 23.16 -17.74 2.99
C LEU A 123 22.33 -16.73 2.17
N ARG A 124 22.10 -16.99 0.88
CA ARG A 124 21.26 -16.11 0.05
C ARG A 124 19.89 -15.84 0.71
N PRO A 125 19.15 -16.84 1.24
CA PRO A 125 17.88 -16.60 1.91
C PRO A 125 17.97 -15.61 3.05
N GLU A 126 18.92 -15.80 3.97
CA GLU A 126 19.10 -15.00 5.19
C GLU A 126 19.58 -13.57 4.86
N ILE A 127 20.48 -13.43 3.88
CA ILE A 127 20.96 -12.11 3.43
C ILE A 127 19.84 -11.31 2.79
N VAL A 128 19.07 -11.93 1.88
CA VAL A 128 17.94 -11.28 1.22
C VAL A 128 16.86 -10.92 2.24
N ALA A 129 16.53 -11.84 3.15
CA ALA A 129 15.55 -11.62 4.20
C ALA A 129 15.92 -10.44 5.10
N THR A 130 17.17 -10.40 5.59
CA THR A 130 17.67 -9.30 6.41
C THR A 130 17.55 -7.96 5.68
N LYS A 131 17.94 -7.91 4.40
CA LYS A 131 17.91 -6.67 3.62
C LYS A 131 16.51 -6.23 3.25
N LEU A 132 15.60 -7.16 2.94
CA LEU A 132 14.21 -6.84 2.69
C LEU A 132 13.49 -6.38 3.95
N ALA A 133 13.62 -7.11 5.07
CA ALA A 133 12.98 -6.73 6.33
C ALA A 133 13.41 -5.32 6.78
N ASN A 134 14.71 -5.02 6.71
CA ASN A 134 15.22 -3.68 7.03
C ASN A 134 14.60 -2.61 6.13
N ARG A 135 14.55 -2.86 4.83
CA ARG A 135 14.02 -1.89 3.86
C ARG A 135 12.52 -1.69 3.99
N ILE A 136 11.74 -2.75 4.15
CA ILE A 136 10.30 -2.70 4.40
C ILE A 136 10.02 -1.83 5.63
N VAL A 137 10.66 -2.11 6.77
CA VAL A 137 10.45 -1.34 8.00
C VAL A 137 10.94 0.10 7.86
N ASN A 138 12.07 0.33 7.17
CA ASN A 138 12.60 1.68 6.98
C ASN A 138 11.74 2.54 6.04
N ARG A 139 11.02 1.92 5.09
CA ARG A 139 10.25 2.63 4.05
C ARG A 139 8.75 2.69 4.34
N LEU A 140 8.18 1.66 4.96
CA LEU A 140 6.75 1.58 5.29
C LEU A 140 6.46 1.80 6.78
N GLY A 141 7.49 1.91 7.61
CA GLY A 141 7.34 2.01 9.06
C GLY A 141 7.02 0.67 9.72
N ILE A 142 6.68 0.75 11.01
CA ILE A 142 6.48 -0.41 11.89
C ILE A 142 5.11 -1.04 11.65
N LEU A 143 4.08 -0.22 11.40
CA LEU A 143 2.68 -0.65 11.44
C LEU A 143 2.24 -1.35 10.15
N TYR A 144 2.56 -0.77 8.99
CA TYR A 144 1.94 -1.13 7.72
C TYR A 144 2.09 -2.60 7.31
N PRO A 145 3.25 -3.27 7.47
CA PRO A 145 3.35 -4.68 7.12
C PRO A 145 2.39 -5.56 7.92
N PHE A 146 2.23 -5.30 9.22
CA PHE A 146 1.36 -6.10 10.08
C PHE A 146 -0.12 -5.77 9.89
N GLU A 147 -0.44 -4.49 9.71
CA GLU A 147 -1.82 -4.10 9.40
C GLU A 147 -2.28 -4.67 8.05
N LEU A 148 -1.42 -4.65 7.02
CA LEU A 148 -1.71 -5.28 5.73
C LEU A 148 -1.98 -6.79 5.86
N ALA A 149 -1.23 -7.50 6.70
CA ALA A 149 -1.50 -8.92 6.94
C ALA A 149 -2.84 -9.17 7.62
N GLU A 150 -3.22 -8.35 8.60
CA GLU A 150 -4.54 -8.48 9.22
C GLU A 150 -5.66 -8.11 8.25
N GLU A 151 -5.48 -7.09 7.43
CA GLU A 151 -6.47 -6.58 6.46
C GLU A 151 -6.72 -7.53 5.30
N GLU A 152 -5.65 -8.07 4.71
CA GLU A 152 -5.74 -8.92 3.52
C GLU A 152 -5.63 -10.42 3.86
N GLY A 153 -5.43 -10.77 5.13
CA GLY A 153 -5.23 -12.16 5.56
C GLY A 153 -3.97 -12.80 4.96
N ALA A 154 -2.97 -11.99 4.63
CA ALA A 154 -1.78 -12.40 3.88
C ALA A 154 -0.61 -12.80 4.80
N ALA A 155 0.24 -13.72 4.33
CA ALA A 155 1.47 -14.04 5.04
C ALA A 155 2.51 -12.90 4.87
N MET A 156 3.38 -12.70 5.86
CA MET A 156 4.46 -11.71 5.78
C MET A 156 5.37 -11.91 4.56
N GLY A 157 5.59 -13.15 4.14
CA GLY A 157 6.35 -13.47 2.92
C GLY A 157 5.69 -12.94 1.65
N ASP A 158 4.37 -13.01 1.55
CA ASP A 158 3.60 -12.46 0.42
C ASP A 158 3.65 -10.93 0.41
N ILE A 159 3.56 -10.30 1.59
CA ILE A 159 3.71 -8.85 1.73
C ILE A 159 5.10 -8.41 1.29
N ALA A 160 6.15 -9.13 1.68
CA ALA A 160 7.50 -8.84 1.24
C ALA A 160 7.67 -9.02 -0.28
N ALA A 161 7.04 -10.05 -0.86
CA ALA A 161 7.05 -10.28 -2.30
C ALA A 161 6.36 -9.16 -3.07
N MET A 162 5.18 -8.74 -2.63
CA MET A 162 4.41 -7.68 -3.27
C MET A 162 5.02 -6.29 -3.02
N PHE A 163 5.73 -6.08 -1.91
CA PHE A 163 6.57 -4.90 -1.70
C PHE A 163 7.65 -4.78 -2.79
N VAL A 164 8.40 -5.86 -3.07
CA VAL A 164 9.43 -5.87 -4.13
C VAL A 164 8.83 -5.55 -5.50
N VAL A 165 7.62 -6.05 -5.76
CA VAL A 165 6.90 -5.78 -7.00
C VAL A 165 6.51 -4.29 -7.08
N ALA A 166 5.90 -3.75 -6.03
CA ALA A 166 5.53 -2.34 -5.95
C ALA A 166 6.75 -1.41 -6.11
N GLU A 167 7.86 -1.72 -5.45
CA GLU A 167 9.12 -0.95 -5.57
C GLU A 167 9.56 -0.79 -7.02
N ARG A 168 9.46 -1.85 -7.81
CA ARG A 168 9.95 -1.89 -9.19
C ARG A 168 8.95 -1.36 -10.20
N LEU A 169 7.67 -1.64 -10.00
CA LEU A 169 6.60 -1.14 -10.89
C LEU A 169 6.52 0.39 -10.87
N PHE A 170 6.79 1.01 -9.72
CA PHE A 170 6.65 2.45 -9.51
C PHE A 170 7.98 3.19 -9.32
N ASP A 171 9.11 2.52 -9.57
CA ASP A 171 10.47 3.06 -9.42
C ASP A 171 10.71 3.81 -8.09
N LEU A 172 10.20 3.22 -7.00
CA LEU A 172 10.28 3.82 -5.66
C LEU A 172 11.72 4.08 -5.19
N PRO A 173 12.72 3.23 -5.50
CA PRO A 173 14.11 3.51 -5.13
C PRO A 173 14.63 4.85 -5.67
N ALA A 174 14.28 5.22 -6.92
CA ALA A 174 14.67 6.49 -7.49
C ALA A 174 13.98 7.66 -6.77
N LEU A 175 12.66 7.55 -6.55
CA LEU A 175 11.89 8.57 -5.84
C LEU A 175 12.42 8.81 -4.42
N TRP A 176 12.71 7.74 -3.66
CA TRP A 176 13.29 7.87 -2.33
C TRP A 176 14.65 8.56 -2.38
N ALA A 177 15.54 8.17 -3.29
CA ALA A 177 16.85 8.83 -3.42
C ALA A 177 16.73 10.34 -3.72
N GLU A 178 15.76 10.74 -4.53
CA GLU A 178 15.48 12.15 -4.79
C GLU A 178 14.95 12.88 -3.56
N ILE A 179 14.03 12.28 -2.80
CA ILE A 179 13.50 12.85 -1.55
C ILE A 179 14.63 13.03 -0.50
N GLU A 180 15.55 12.06 -0.41
CA GLU A 180 16.67 12.09 0.54
C GLU A 180 17.67 13.20 0.24
N THR A 181 17.94 13.44 -1.05
CA THR A 181 19.01 14.34 -1.49
C THR A 181 18.51 15.78 -1.75
N ALA A 182 17.21 15.96 -1.97
CA ALA A 182 16.63 17.27 -2.21
C ALA A 182 16.71 18.20 -0.99
N VAL A 183 16.98 19.48 -1.27
CA VAL A 183 17.02 20.54 -0.26
C VAL A 183 15.59 20.97 0.08
N MET A 184 15.17 20.71 1.31
CA MET A 184 13.84 21.06 1.83
C MET A 184 13.85 21.05 3.38
N PRO A 185 12.82 21.62 4.04
CA PRO A 185 12.61 21.44 5.47
C PRO A 185 12.45 19.95 5.85
N GLU A 186 12.94 19.54 7.04
CA GLU A 186 12.84 18.14 7.49
C GLU A 186 11.38 17.66 7.57
N ALA A 187 10.47 18.54 8.02
CA ALA A 187 9.05 18.24 8.07
C ALA A 187 8.47 17.91 6.68
N ALA A 188 8.91 18.61 5.63
CA ALA A 188 8.51 18.30 4.25
C ALA A 188 9.04 16.93 3.80
N ARG A 189 10.29 16.60 4.17
CA ARG A 189 10.88 15.30 3.84
C ARG A 189 10.14 14.15 4.51
N ILE A 190 9.84 14.28 5.79
CA ILE A 190 9.05 13.30 6.55
C ILE A 190 7.67 13.14 5.91
N ALA A 191 6.97 14.24 5.60
CA ALA A 191 5.66 14.19 4.97
C ALA A 191 5.69 13.52 3.58
N LEU A 192 6.72 13.77 2.76
CA LEU A 192 6.89 13.07 1.48
C LEU A 192 7.09 11.56 1.67
N PHE A 193 7.90 11.15 2.66
CA PHE A 193 8.09 9.72 2.94
C PHE A 193 6.83 9.04 3.44
N ASP A 194 6.08 9.71 4.30
CA ASP A 194 4.81 9.19 4.83
C ASP A 194 3.80 8.98 3.69
N GLU A 195 3.61 9.97 2.83
CA GLU A 195 2.72 9.85 1.66
C GLU A 195 3.17 8.77 0.67
N VAL A 196 4.48 8.59 0.47
CA VAL A 196 5.00 7.47 -0.35
C VAL A 196 4.73 6.13 0.32
N ALA A 197 4.86 6.02 1.65
CA ALA A 197 4.54 4.80 2.38
C ALA A 197 3.05 4.46 2.27
N VAL A 198 2.16 5.45 2.41
CA VAL A 198 0.70 5.30 2.23
C VAL A 198 0.38 4.79 0.82
N ALA A 199 0.93 5.44 -0.21
CA ALA A 199 0.68 5.03 -1.59
C ALA A 199 1.22 3.61 -1.86
N THR A 200 2.44 3.31 -1.40
CA THR A 200 3.05 1.99 -1.56
C THR A 200 2.23 0.90 -0.89
N ARG A 201 1.72 1.17 0.32
CA ARG A 201 0.84 0.26 1.05
C ARG A 201 -0.41 -0.09 0.22
N SER A 202 -1.06 0.90 -0.39
CA SER A 202 -2.23 0.65 -1.26
C SER A 202 -1.89 -0.23 -2.45
N GLN A 203 -0.75 0.02 -3.10
CA GLN A 203 -0.29 -0.80 -4.23
C GLN A 203 0.01 -2.25 -3.81
N ILE A 204 0.59 -2.47 -2.63
CA ILE A 204 0.82 -3.82 -2.09
C ILE A 204 -0.51 -4.54 -1.86
N ALA A 205 -1.51 -3.88 -1.28
CA ALA A 205 -2.82 -4.47 -1.06
C ALA A 205 -3.48 -4.90 -2.39
N ASP A 206 -3.42 -4.06 -3.42
CA ASP A 206 -3.95 -4.40 -4.74
C ASP A 206 -3.19 -5.59 -5.36
N LEU A 207 -1.86 -5.62 -5.23
CA LEU A 207 -1.01 -6.70 -5.72
C LEU A 207 -1.32 -8.04 -5.02
N LEU A 208 -1.60 -8.03 -3.71
CA LEU A 208 -2.01 -9.20 -2.94
C LEU A 208 -3.35 -9.77 -3.43
N ARG A 209 -4.28 -8.92 -3.91
CA ARG A 209 -5.60 -9.37 -4.40
C ARG A 209 -5.58 -9.96 -5.80
N VAL A 210 -4.61 -9.57 -6.64
CA VAL A 210 -4.45 -10.10 -8.02
C VAL A 210 -3.43 -11.24 -8.11
N SER A 211 -2.79 -11.59 -7.01
CA SER A 211 -1.75 -12.62 -6.95
C SER A 211 -2.16 -13.73 -5.99
N ALA A 212 -1.86 -14.98 -6.34
CA ALA A 212 -2.07 -16.08 -5.41
C ALA A 212 -1.02 -16.04 -4.28
N PRO A 213 -1.32 -16.51 -3.06
CA PRO A 213 -0.31 -16.67 -2.02
C PRO A 213 0.87 -17.51 -2.50
N GLY A 214 2.10 -17.07 -2.21
CA GLY A 214 3.34 -17.69 -2.65
C GLY A 214 3.78 -17.33 -4.08
N THR A 215 3.08 -16.45 -4.79
CA THR A 215 3.50 -16.03 -6.14
C THR A 215 4.84 -15.27 -6.07
N ALA A 216 5.77 -15.66 -6.94
CA ALA A 216 7.11 -15.07 -6.96
C ALA A 216 7.09 -13.63 -7.56
N PRO A 217 7.85 -12.67 -7.00
CA PRO A 217 7.90 -11.29 -7.50
C PRO A 217 8.16 -11.15 -9.01
N GLY A 218 9.07 -11.95 -9.55
CA GLY A 218 9.45 -11.94 -10.97
C GLY A 218 8.30 -12.32 -11.90
N GLU A 219 7.43 -13.24 -11.47
CA GLU A 219 6.23 -13.63 -12.22
C GLU A 219 5.25 -12.47 -12.32
N VAL A 220 4.96 -11.80 -11.19
CA VAL A 220 4.03 -10.67 -11.16
C VAL A 220 4.58 -9.48 -11.97
N LEU A 221 5.87 -9.22 -11.87
CA LEU A 221 6.54 -8.17 -12.66
C LEU A 221 6.43 -8.44 -14.17
N ALA A 222 6.72 -9.68 -14.60
CA ALA A 222 6.61 -10.06 -16.00
C ALA A 222 5.19 -9.88 -16.55
N ARG A 223 4.18 -10.15 -15.71
CA ARG A 223 2.77 -10.01 -16.05
C ARG A 223 2.30 -8.55 -16.11
N LEU A 224 2.66 -7.73 -15.12
CA LEU A 224 2.01 -6.41 -14.92
C LEU A 224 2.83 -5.21 -15.40
N ALA A 225 4.17 -5.31 -15.54
CA ALA A 225 5.03 -4.15 -15.81
C ALA A 225 4.63 -3.37 -17.08
N LYS A 226 4.26 -4.08 -18.14
CA LYS A 226 3.82 -3.46 -19.40
C LYS A 226 2.51 -2.68 -19.21
N GLY A 227 1.50 -3.30 -18.60
CA GLY A 227 0.19 -2.66 -18.40
C GLY A 227 0.28 -1.44 -17.49
N ILE A 228 1.07 -1.51 -16.41
CA ILE A 228 1.33 -0.36 -15.54
C ILE A 228 2.02 0.77 -16.30
N THR A 229 3.04 0.48 -17.10
CA THR A 229 3.73 1.51 -17.92
C THR A 229 2.78 2.19 -18.90
N GLN A 230 1.89 1.43 -19.52
CA GLN A 230 0.91 1.96 -20.45
C GLN A 230 -0.13 2.83 -19.75
N LEU A 231 -0.66 2.39 -18.62
CA LEU A 231 -1.59 3.17 -17.80
C LEU A 231 -0.95 4.45 -17.31
N ASP A 232 0.31 4.39 -16.85
CA ASP A 232 1.08 5.57 -16.44
C ASP A 232 1.16 6.58 -17.59
N SER A 233 1.50 6.16 -18.81
CA SER A 233 1.56 7.08 -19.95
C SER A 233 0.22 7.76 -20.30
N GLN A 234 -0.91 7.22 -19.81
CA GLN A 234 -2.27 7.66 -20.15
C GLN A 234 -3.05 8.24 -18.96
N THR A 235 -2.48 8.25 -17.75
CA THR A 235 -3.18 8.60 -16.50
C THR A 235 -3.97 9.91 -16.60
N ALA A 236 -3.36 10.98 -17.15
CA ALA A 236 -3.99 12.28 -17.25
C ALA A 236 -5.32 12.28 -18.06
N ALA A 237 -5.48 11.36 -19.01
CA ALA A 237 -6.68 11.22 -19.83
C ALA A 237 -7.74 10.30 -19.19
N LEU A 238 -7.35 9.48 -18.21
CA LEU A 238 -8.18 8.44 -17.60
C LEU A 238 -8.63 8.79 -16.17
N LEU A 239 -8.07 9.84 -15.57
CA LEU A 239 -8.38 10.27 -14.21
C LEU A 239 -9.80 10.82 -14.05
N LEU A 240 -10.40 10.46 -12.93
CA LEU A 240 -11.69 10.94 -12.44
C LEU A 240 -11.57 12.29 -11.71
N GLU A 241 -12.67 13.03 -11.66
CA GLU A 241 -12.77 14.30 -10.91
C GLU A 241 -12.50 14.09 -9.41
N GLU A 242 -13.00 13.00 -8.82
CA GLU A 242 -12.76 12.64 -7.42
C GLU A 242 -11.30 12.29 -7.11
N ALA A 243 -10.62 11.59 -8.02
CA ALA A 243 -9.20 11.26 -7.89
C ALA A 243 -8.33 12.52 -8.00
N SER A 244 -8.72 13.46 -8.87
CA SER A 244 -8.07 14.77 -9.03
C SER A 244 -8.21 15.65 -7.76
N ALA A 245 -9.38 15.63 -7.11
CA ALA A 245 -9.60 16.38 -5.86
C ALA A 245 -8.76 15.85 -4.69
N GLN A 246 -8.54 14.53 -4.59
CA GLN A 246 -7.66 13.95 -3.59
C GLN A 246 -6.20 14.31 -3.85
N SER A 247 -5.76 14.13 -5.09
CA SER A 247 -4.43 14.49 -5.58
C SER A 247 -4.08 15.95 -5.28
N SER A 248 -5.01 16.86 -5.55
CA SER A 248 -4.84 18.30 -5.27
C SER A 248 -4.70 18.61 -3.77
N ARG A 249 -5.38 17.85 -2.91
CA ARG A 249 -5.29 18.04 -1.45
C ARG A 249 -3.92 17.61 -0.91
N ILE A 250 -3.48 16.42 -1.31
CA ILE A 250 -2.16 15.88 -0.93
C ILE A 250 -1.07 16.85 -1.41
N ALA A 251 -1.19 17.33 -2.66
CA ALA A 251 -0.28 18.34 -3.19
C ALA A 251 -0.23 19.60 -2.32
N GLY A 252 -1.39 20.17 -2.01
CA GLY A 252 -1.46 21.37 -1.18
C GLY A 252 -0.91 21.19 0.24
N GLN A 253 -1.10 20.01 0.85
CA GLN A 253 -0.55 19.69 2.18
C GLN A 253 0.98 19.60 2.15
N LEU A 254 1.54 18.93 1.14
CA LEU A 254 2.98 18.80 0.97
C LEU A 254 3.65 20.13 0.63
N GLU A 255 3.04 20.92 -0.26
CA GLU A 255 3.55 22.26 -0.60
C GLU A 255 3.50 23.21 0.59
N ALA A 256 2.45 23.12 1.43
CA ALA A 256 2.32 23.96 2.63
C ALA A 256 3.44 23.73 3.66
N VAL A 257 4.01 22.53 3.73
CA VAL A 257 5.17 22.22 4.59
C VAL A 257 6.52 22.49 3.91
N GLY A 258 6.51 22.96 2.65
CA GLY A 258 7.70 23.36 1.91
C GLY A 258 8.31 22.27 1.04
N ALA A 259 7.55 21.24 0.64
CA ALA A 259 8.02 20.22 -0.28
C ALA A 259 8.26 20.79 -1.69
N PRO A 260 9.34 20.39 -2.40
CA PRO A 260 9.57 20.81 -3.78
C PRO A 260 8.47 20.29 -4.71
N GLY A 261 7.88 21.17 -5.53
CA GLY A 261 6.75 20.84 -6.40
C GLY A 261 7.01 19.67 -7.36
N ASP A 262 8.26 19.44 -7.77
CA ASP A 262 8.62 18.31 -8.64
C ASP A 262 8.45 16.96 -7.91
N LEU A 263 8.83 16.88 -6.64
CA LEU A 263 8.63 15.70 -5.81
C LEU A 263 7.17 15.51 -5.44
N VAL A 264 6.46 16.61 -5.13
CA VAL A 264 5.02 16.58 -4.87
C VAL A 264 4.27 15.95 -6.04
N ARG A 265 4.57 16.35 -7.28
CA ARG A 265 3.94 15.76 -8.47
C ARG A 265 4.24 14.26 -8.60
N LYS A 266 5.46 13.81 -8.28
CA LYS A 266 5.81 12.38 -8.31
C LYS A 266 5.07 11.57 -7.25
N VAL A 267 4.92 12.11 -6.03
CA VAL A 267 4.18 11.45 -4.95
C VAL A 267 2.68 11.39 -5.29
N VAL A 268 2.11 12.50 -5.73
CA VAL A 268 0.70 12.57 -6.18
C VAL A 268 0.43 11.55 -7.30
N ARG A 269 1.38 11.38 -8.22
CA ARG A 269 1.27 10.40 -9.29
C ARG A 269 1.09 8.95 -8.78
N LEU A 270 1.69 8.59 -7.64
CA LEU A 270 1.48 7.26 -7.05
C LEU A 270 0.02 7.04 -6.63
N PHE A 271 -0.65 8.08 -6.14
CA PHE A 271 -2.08 8.05 -5.80
C PHE A 271 -2.98 8.08 -7.03
N GLU A 272 -2.57 8.80 -8.09
CA GLU A 272 -3.28 8.77 -9.38
C GLU A 272 -3.24 7.38 -10.04
N MET A 273 -2.22 6.57 -9.71
CA MET A 273 -2.06 5.19 -10.14
C MET A 273 -2.72 4.18 -9.19
N ASP A 274 -3.49 4.63 -8.19
CA ASP A 274 -4.32 3.75 -7.37
C ASP A 274 -5.32 2.98 -8.23
N GLY A 275 -5.38 1.66 -8.06
CA GLY A 275 -6.16 0.76 -8.88
C GLY A 275 -5.62 0.40 -10.26
N ALA A 276 -4.47 0.94 -10.66
CA ALA A 276 -3.81 0.57 -11.91
C ALA A 276 -3.42 -0.92 -11.94
N VAL A 277 -3.03 -1.49 -10.79
CA VAL A 277 -2.70 -2.93 -10.66
C VAL A 277 -3.87 -3.82 -11.06
N GLY A 278 -5.06 -3.56 -10.51
CA GLY A 278 -6.25 -4.35 -10.84
C GLY A 278 -6.70 -4.18 -12.30
N LEU A 279 -6.53 -2.98 -12.87
CA LEU A 279 -6.83 -2.72 -14.28
C LEU A 279 -5.85 -3.40 -15.23
N ALA A 280 -4.55 -3.38 -14.91
CA ALA A 280 -3.51 -4.06 -15.68
C ALA A 280 -3.69 -5.59 -15.64
N ASP A 281 -3.97 -6.17 -14.47
CA ASP A 281 -4.29 -7.61 -14.36
C ASP A 281 -5.52 -7.99 -15.18
N LEU A 282 -6.58 -7.17 -15.11
CA LEU A 282 -7.80 -7.42 -15.87
C LEU A 282 -7.59 -7.29 -17.38
N GLY A 283 -6.83 -6.28 -17.81
CA GLY A 283 -6.44 -6.08 -19.22
C GLY A 283 -5.68 -7.29 -19.77
N GLU A 284 -4.69 -7.79 -19.02
CA GLU A 284 -3.94 -8.99 -19.36
C GLU A 284 -4.86 -10.21 -19.51
N ARG A 285 -5.67 -10.49 -18.49
CA ARG A 285 -6.55 -11.68 -18.46
C ARG A 285 -7.61 -11.68 -19.54
N MET A 286 -8.12 -10.49 -19.90
CA MET A 286 -9.09 -10.33 -20.98
C MET A 286 -8.43 -10.16 -22.35
N SER A 287 -7.10 -10.03 -22.41
CA SER A 287 -6.35 -9.68 -23.62
C SER A 287 -6.89 -8.40 -24.30
N LEU A 288 -7.19 -7.38 -23.49
CA LEU A 288 -7.71 -6.09 -23.92
C LEU A 288 -6.72 -4.98 -23.58
N ASP A 289 -6.78 -3.90 -24.36
CA ASP A 289 -6.07 -2.66 -24.06
C ASP A 289 -6.56 -2.10 -22.71
N GLU A 290 -5.62 -1.81 -21.83
CA GLU A 290 -5.86 -1.36 -20.47
C GLU A 290 -6.72 -0.08 -20.46
N ALA A 291 -6.55 0.82 -21.43
CA ALA A 291 -7.35 2.03 -21.55
C ALA A 291 -8.83 1.76 -21.85
N VAL A 292 -9.13 0.70 -22.60
CA VAL A 292 -10.51 0.25 -22.87
C VAL A 292 -11.15 -0.24 -21.57
N VAL A 293 -10.43 -1.05 -20.80
CA VAL A 293 -10.88 -1.57 -19.51
C VAL A 293 -11.07 -0.43 -18.51
N THR A 294 -10.12 0.51 -18.44
CA THR A 294 -10.20 1.68 -17.55
C THR A 294 -11.40 2.54 -17.87
N ARG A 295 -11.69 2.84 -19.16
CA ARG A 295 -12.88 3.62 -19.53
C ARG A 295 -14.17 2.95 -19.06
N ALA A 296 -14.30 1.63 -19.24
CA ALA A 296 -15.47 0.88 -18.78
C ALA A 296 -15.59 0.87 -17.24
N PHE A 297 -14.46 0.68 -16.54
CA PHE A 297 -14.39 0.72 -15.08
C PHE A 297 -14.80 2.07 -14.50
N THR A 298 -14.28 3.14 -15.10
CA THR A 298 -14.58 4.53 -14.76
C THR A 298 -16.05 4.84 -15.03
N HIS A 299 -16.57 4.47 -16.20
CA HIS A 299 -17.95 4.68 -16.56
C HIS A 299 -18.93 3.98 -15.60
N LEU A 300 -18.64 2.72 -15.25
CA LEU A 300 -19.42 1.97 -14.26
C LEU A 300 -19.37 2.63 -12.88
N GLY A 301 -18.19 3.08 -12.46
CA GLY A 301 -17.97 3.81 -11.22
C GLY A 301 -18.85 5.05 -11.11
N GLN A 302 -18.81 5.93 -12.13
CA GLN A 302 -19.59 7.17 -12.18
C GLN A 302 -21.10 6.92 -12.25
N ALA A 303 -21.53 5.94 -13.06
CA ALA A 303 -22.94 5.63 -13.23
C ALA A 303 -23.57 5.22 -11.90
N LEU A 304 -22.84 4.42 -11.11
CA LEU A 304 -23.28 3.91 -9.82
C LEU A 304 -22.90 4.81 -8.63
N GLY A 305 -21.95 5.73 -8.80
CA GLY A 305 -21.37 6.56 -7.72
C GLY A 305 -20.42 5.81 -6.79
N LEU A 306 -19.84 4.70 -7.24
CA LEU A 306 -18.91 3.87 -6.46
C LEU A 306 -17.49 4.45 -6.40
N ASP A 307 -17.13 5.27 -7.38
CA ASP A 307 -15.92 6.10 -7.37
C ASP A 307 -15.87 7.02 -6.14
N TRP A 308 -16.95 7.74 -5.87
CA TRP A 308 -17.10 8.54 -4.67
C TRP A 308 -17.05 7.69 -3.40
N ALA A 309 -17.72 6.53 -3.39
CA ALA A 309 -17.75 5.67 -2.21
C ALA A 309 -16.35 5.14 -1.85
N GLN A 310 -15.59 4.69 -2.86
CA GLN A 310 -14.19 4.31 -2.73
C GLN A 310 -13.33 5.46 -2.23
N ALA A 311 -13.42 6.62 -2.87
CA ALA A 311 -12.62 7.78 -2.49
C ALA A 311 -12.95 8.27 -1.06
N ASN A 312 -14.19 8.14 -0.60
CA ASN A 312 -14.55 8.46 0.79
C ASN A 312 -14.05 7.41 1.77
N ALA A 313 -14.12 6.12 1.43
CA ALA A 313 -13.54 5.07 2.28
C ALA A 313 -12.05 5.35 2.52
N ALA A 314 -11.29 5.64 1.47
CA ALA A 314 -9.86 5.96 1.57
C ALA A 314 -9.53 7.22 2.40
N ARG A 315 -10.52 8.08 2.68
CA ARG A 315 -10.35 9.33 3.46
C ARG A 315 -10.75 9.20 4.94
N ILE A 316 -11.42 8.12 5.32
CA ILE A 316 -11.81 7.94 6.72
C ILE A 316 -10.54 7.63 7.51
N SER A 317 -10.20 8.50 8.46
CA SER A 317 -9.18 8.24 9.47
C SER A 317 -9.80 7.34 10.55
N PRO A 318 -9.43 6.05 10.62
CA PRO A 318 -10.04 5.14 11.58
C PRO A 318 -9.60 5.50 13.00
N THR A 319 -10.49 5.32 13.95
CA THR A 319 -10.22 5.61 15.37
C THR A 319 -9.80 4.38 16.18
N ASP A 320 -10.05 3.18 15.65
CA ASP A 320 -9.69 1.91 16.27
C ASP A 320 -9.31 0.84 15.21
N PRO A 321 -8.63 -0.26 15.64
CA PRO A 321 -8.20 -1.32 14.73
C PRO A 321 -9.34 -1.98 13.92
N TRP A 322 -10.54 -2.13 14.47
CA TRP A 322 -11.67 -2.75 13.76
C TRP A 322 -12.27 -1.82 12.71
N GLU A 323 -12.40 -0.53 13.04
CA GLU A 323 -12.81 0.48 12.07
C GLU A 323 -11.79 0.54 10.91
N ARG A 324 -10.49 0.43 11.21
CA ARG A 324 -9.44 0.36 10.18
C ARG A 324 -9.62 -0.84 9.26
N LEU A 325 -9.81 -2.05 9.80
CA LEU A 325 -10.09 -3.25 9.00
C LEU A 325 -11.30 -3.05 8.09
N LEU A 326 -12.38 -2.48 8.61
CA LEU A 326 -13.60 -2.20 7.85
C LEU A 326 -13.32 -1.21 6.71
N VAL A 327 -12.75 -0.04 7.02
CA VAL A 327 -12.49 1.03 6.03
C VAL A 327 -11.53 0.55 4.94
N ALA A 328 -10.45 -0.14 5.33
CA ALA A 328 -9.49 -0.71 4.40
C ALA A 328 -10.15 -1.72 3.46
N GLY A 329 -10.99 -2.61 3.99
CA GLY A 329 -11.77 -3.55 3.19
C GLY A 329 -12.74 -2.87 2.24
N LEU A 330 -13.43 -1.82 2.68
CA LEU A 330 -14.46 -1.13 1.88
C LEU A 330 -13.91 -0.43 0.65
N ALA A 331 -12.81 0.33 0.77
CA ALA A 331 -12.21 1.02 -0.37
C ALA A 331 -11.90 0.03 -1.52
N ARG A 332 -11.34 -1.13 -1.15
CA ARG A 332 -10.92 -2.17 -2.08
C ARG A 332 -12.09 -3.03 -2.56
N ASP A 333 -13.10 -3.27 -1.73
CA ASP A 333 -14.33 -3.94 -2.15
C ASP A 333 -15.04 -3.17 -3.28
N PHE A 334 -15.09 -1.83 -3.22
CA PHE A 334 -15.68 -1.03 -4.29
C PHE A 334 -14.91 -1.13 -5.61
N GLN A 335 -13.59 -1.24 -5.55
CA GLN A 335 -12.76 -1.50 -6.71
C GLN A 335 -13.00 -2.90 -7.26
N GLN A 336 -12.91 -3.91 -6.39
CA GLN A 336 -13.03 -5.31 -6.76
C GLN A 336 -14.39 -5.65 -7.36
N LEU A 337 -15.48 -5.13 -6.79
CA LEU A 337 -16.83 -5.33 -7.33
C LEU A 337 -16.97 -4.85 -8.78
N ARG A 338 -16.29 -3.76 -9.14
CA ARG A 338 -16.28 -3.22 -10.50
C ARG A 338 -15.40 -4.07 -11.42
N LEU A 339 -14.19 -4.44 -10.98
CA LEU A 339 -13.29 -5.32 -11.76
C LEU A 339 -13.92 -6.68 -12.04
N GLU A 340 -14.54 -7.31 -11.03
CA GLU A 340 -15.21 -8.59 -11.19
C GLU A 340 -16.44 -8.51 -12.11
N PHE A 341 -17.20 -7.42 -12.04
CA PHE A 341 -18.31 -7.20 -12.95
C PHE A 341 -17.82 -7.16 -14.41
N LEU A 342 -16.77 -6.39 -14.68
CA LEU A 342 -16.16 -6.30 -16.02
C LEU A 342 -15.61 -7.65 -16.48
N ALA A 343 -14.92 -8.39 -15.60
CA ALA A 343 -14.42 -9.72 -15.88
C ALA A 343 -15.55 -10.70 -16.26
N ARG A 344 -16.70 -10.64 -15.57
CA ARG A 344 -17.88 -11.47 -15.87
C ARG A 344 -18.54 -11.11 -17.20
N CYS A 345 -18.53 -9.83 -17.59
CA CYS A 345 -19.10 -9.42 -18.87
C CYS A 345 -18.35 -10.07 -20.06
N GLY A 346 -17.05 -10.36 -19.91
CA GLY A 346 -16.26 -11.16 -20.86
C GLY A 346 -16.29 -10.65 -22.31
N ALA A 347 -16.68 -9.39 -22.52
CA ALA A 347 -16.94 -8.83 -23.84
C ALA A 347 -15.65 -8.21 -24.41
N GLN A 348 -15.45 -8.36 -25.72
CA GLN A 348 -14.41 -7.62 -26.45
C GLN A 348 -14.65 -6.10 -26.41
N ASP A 349 -15.87 -5.68 -26.09
CA ASP A 349 -16.26 -4.31 -25.81
C ASP A 349 -16.84 -4.17 -24.38
N PRO A 350 -15.98 -3.98 -23.36
CA PRO A 350 -16.41 -3.78 -21.98
C PRO A 350 -17.30 -2.54 -21.81
N GLN A 351 -17.08 -1.48 -22.59
CA GLN A 351 -17.84 -0.23 -22.45
C GLN A 351 -19.28 -0.41 -22.93
N GLY A 352 -19.47 -0.99 -24.13
CA GLY A 352 -20.80 -1.34 -24.63
C GLY A 352 -21.53 -2.34 -23.73
N ALA A 353 -20.81 -3.27 -23.11
CA ALA A 353 -21.38 -4.19 -22.13
C ALA A 353 -21.91 -3.47 -20.88
N VAL A 354 -21.14 -2.53 -20.33
CA VAL A 354 -21.58 -1.68 -19.21
C VAL A 354 -22.82 -0.88 -19.58
N GLU A 355 -22.81 -0.18 -20.73
CA GLU A 355 -23.94 0.63 -21.18
C GLU A 355 -25.23 -0.20 -21.34
N LYS A 356 -25.12 -1.36 -21.99
CA LYS A 356 -26.25 -2.28 -22.16
C LYS A 356 -26.80 -2.78 -20.82
N TRP A 357 -25.92 -3.09 -19.88
CA TRP A 357 -26.33 -3.53 -18.54
C TRP A 357 -27.00 -2.41 -17.75
N LEU A 358 -26.46 -1.20 -17.81
CA LEU A 358 -27.04 0.00 -17.17
C LEU A 358 -28.45 0.27 -17.69
N LEU A 359 -28.67 0.18 -19.02
CA LEU A 359 -29.99 0.36 -19.63
C LEU A 359 -30.97 -0.74 -19.21
N THR A 360 -30.52 -1.99 -19.18
CA THR A 360 -31.37 -3.14 -18.81
C THR A 360 -31.77 -3.10 -17.33
N ASN A 361 -30.90 -2.56 -16.47
CA ASN A 361 -31.10 -2.49 -15.02
C ASN A 361 -31.45 -1.08 -14.52
N ALA A 362 -31.90 -0.16 -15.39
CA ALA A 362 -32.05 1.26 -15.09
C ALA A 362 -32.82 1.55 -13.80
N ALA A 363 -33.92 0.83 -13.53
CA ALA A 363 -34.71 1.02 -12.31
C ALA A 363 -33.93 0.64 -11.03
N ARG A 364 -33.17 -0.47 -11.06
CA ARG A 364 -32.34 -0.91 -9.93
C ARG A 364 -31.15 0.03 -9.72
N VAL A 365 -30.53 0.47 -10.81
CA VAL A 365 -29.43 1.45 -10.80
C VAL A 365 -29.89 2.77 -10.19
N ALA A 366 -31.07 3.28 -10.60
CA ALA A 366 -31.62 4.52 -10.05
C ALA A 366 -31.91 4.41 -8.54
N GLN A 367 -32.45 3.27 -8.09
CA GLN A 367 -32.66 3.02 -6.65
C GLN A 367 -31.36 3.01 -5.86
N PHE A 368 -30.34 2.32 -6.38
CA PHE A 368 -29.01 2.29 -5.75
C PHE A 368 -28.36 3.68 -5.72
N LYS A 369 -28.42 4.41 -6.83
CA LYS A 369 -27.90 5.78 -6.93
C LYS A 369 -28.54 6.71 -5.92
N ALA A 370 -29.86 6.59 -5.68
CA ALA A 370 -30.53 7.36 -4.64
C ALA A 370 -29.99 7.09 -3.21
N VAL A 371 -29.46 5.89 -2.94
CA VAL A 371 -28.80 5.57 -1.67
C VAL A 371 -27.44 6.25 -1.59
N ILE A 372 -26.65 6.21 -2.67
CA ILE A 372 -25.39 6.95 -2.79
C ILE A 372 -25.61 8.45 -2.60
N ASP A 373 -26.58 9.03 -3.31
CA ASP A 373 -26.87 10.46 -3.23
C ASP A 373 -27.28 10.85 -1.80
N ARG A 374 -28.08 10.02 -1.11
CA ARG A 374 -28.40 10.24 0.30
C ARG A 374 -27.14 10.25 1.17
N ALA A 375 -26.21 9.34 0.92
CA ALA A 375 -24.93 9.30 1.65
C ALA A 375 -24.03 10.50 1.32
N ARG A 376 -24.03 10.98 0.07
CA ARG A 376 -23.31 12.19 -0.37
C ARG A 376 -23.79 13.46 0.33
N HIS A 377 -25.09 13.55 0.63
CA HIS A 377 -25.68 14.69 1.33
C HIS A 377 -25.55 14.61 2.86
N ALA A 378 -25.01 13.51 3.41
CA ALA A 378 -24.71 13.44 4.82
C ALA A 378 -23.52 14.35 5.16
N ALA A 379 -23.57 15.01 6.32
CA ALA A 379 -22.52 15.93 6.74
C ALA A 379 -21.16 15.23 6.91
N VAL A 380 -21.16 13.99 7.41
CA VAL A 380 -19.96 13.15 7.57
C VAL A 380 -20.30 11.71 7.19
N PRO A 381 -19.95 11.25 5.98
CA PRO A 381 -20.02 9.83 5.63
C PRO A 381 -19.15 9.01 6.58
N ASN A 382 -19.68 7.91 7.11
CA ASN A 382 -18.97 7.03 8.04
C ASN A 382 -18.81 5.61 7.48
N ALA A 383 -17.98 4.80 8.13
CA ALA A 383 -17.68 3.44 7.70
C ALA A 383 -18.93 2.54 7.59
N ALA A 384 -19.88 2.67 8.53
CA ALA A 384 -21.12 1.90 8.51
C ALA A 384 -22.01 2.21 7.30
N MET A 385 -22.11 3.48 6.91
CA MET A 385 -22.83 3.90 5.70
C MET A 385 -22.19 3.31 4.44
N LEU A 386 -20.86 3.36 4.34
CA LEU A 386 -20.13 2.79 3.23
C LEU A 386 -20.24 1.26 3.19
N ALA A 387 -20.25 0.60 4.35
CA ALA A 387 -20.49 -0.85 4.45
C ALA A 387 -21.86 -1.25 3.91
N GLN A 388 -22.89 -0.48 4.24
CA GLN A 388 -24.23 -0.70 3.69
C GLN A 388 -24.25 -0.51 2.16
N ILE A 389 -23.54 0.50 1.65
CA ILE A 389 -23.40 0.73 0.21
C ILE A 389 -22.68 -0.45 -0.47
N ALA A 390 -21.57 -0.93 0.09
CA ALA A 390 -20.83 -2.08 -0.43
C ALA A 390 -21.70 -3.34 -0.48
N GLY A 391 -22.48 -3.60 0.57
CA GLY A 391 -23.45 -4.70 0.61
C GLY A 391 -24.49 -4.62 -0.50
N GLN A 392 -25.07 -3.42 -0.73
CA GLN A 392 -26.04 -3.22 -1.80
C GLN A 392 -25.42 -3.30 -3.20
N ALA A 393 -24.20 -2.76 -3.37
CA ALA A 393 -23.45 -2.82 -4.62
C ALA A 393 -23.15 -4.28 -5.00
N ARG A 394 -22.76 -5.12 -4.04
CA ARG A 394 -22.52 -6.55 -4.23
C ARG A 394 -23.76 -7.28 -4.74
N VAL A 395 -24.93 -7.00 -4.17
CA VAL A 395 -26.21 -7.57 -4.64
C VAL A 395 -26.62 -7.05 -6.02
N LEU A 396 -26.32 -5.77 -6.31
CA LEU A 396 -26.64 -5.17 -7.59
C LEU A 396 -25.79 -5.76 -8.72
N LEU A 397 -24.46 -5.82 -8.53
CA LEU A 397 -23.49 -6.23 -9.54
C LEU A 397 -23.32 -7.76 -9.65
N GLY A 398 -23.67 -8.51 -8.61
CA GLY A 398 -23.58 -9.97 -8.60
C GLY A 398 -24.79 -10.70 -9.21
N ARG A 399 -25.86 -9.97 -9.56
CA ARG A 399 -27.06 -10.48 -10.24
C ARG A 399 -27.14 -9.93 -11.64
#